data_AF-K9B8G0-F1
#
_entry.id   AF-K9B8G0-F1
#
_cell.length_a   1.000
_cell.length_b   1.000
_cell.length_c   1.000
_cell.angle_alpha   90.00
_cell.angle_beta   90.00
_cell.angle_gamma   90.00
#
_symmetry.space_group_name_H-M   'P 1'
#
loop_
_entity.id
_entity.type
_entity.pdbx_description
1 polymer ?
#
loop_
_entity_poly.entity_id
_entity_poly.type
_entity_poly.pdbx_seq_one_letter_code
_entity_poly.pdbx_strand_id
1 'polypeptide(L)' 'MKFMPRLFGFLFQLSVTLLVILCIKYIANFVFKMNLNWPLVDDIPFLPLILLFFVILFGILYEVTKRKARK' A
#
# COMPACT_ATOMS: atom_id res chain seq x y z
N MET A 1 -24.07 6.38 8.29
CA MET A 1 -22.80 6.73 7.61
C MET A 1 -21.74 5.63 7.83
N LYS A 2 -21.68 4.60 6.98
CA LYS A 2 -20.68 3.48 7.07
C LYS A 2 -19.69 3.45 5.89
N PHE A 3 -19.77 4.42 4.99
CA PHE A 3 -19.01 4.42 3.74
C PHE A 3 -17.54 4.83 3.94
N MET A 4 -17.28 5.86 4.75
CA MET A 4 -15.93 6.35 5.05
C MET A 4 -14.98 5.29 5.64
N PRO A 5 -15.34 4.50 6.68
CA PRO A 5 -14.42 3.50 7.21
C PRO A 5 -14.13 2.36 6.22
N ARG A 6 -15.08 2.01 5.34
CA ARG A 6 -14.85 1.03 4.27
C ARG A 6 -13.89 1.58 3.21
N LEU A 7 -14.04 2.86 2.86
CA LEU A 7 -13.21 3.50 1.84
C LEU A 7 -11.76 3.67 2.32
N PHE A 8 -11.54 4.07 3.57
CA PHE A 8 -10.20 4.08 4.17
C PHE A 8 -9.61 2.68 4.31
N GLY A 9 -10.42 1.68 4.69
CA GLY A 9 -9.99 0.29 4.73
C GLY A 9 -9.56 -0.23 3.36
N PHE A 10 -10.32 0.09 2.32
CA PHE A 10 -10.00 -0.28 0.94
C PHE A 10 -8.70 0.39 0.46
N LEU A 11 -8.54 1.69 0.68
CA LEU A 11 -7.30 2.42 0.32
C LEU A 11 -6.07 1.90 1.07
N PHE A 12 -6.23 1.58 2.35
CA PHE A 12 -5.18 0.94 3.14
C PHE A 12 -4.79 -0.42 2.54
N GLN A 13 -5.78 -1.27 2.28
CA GLN A 13 -5.57 -2.62 1.77
C GLN A 13 -4.93 -2.60 0.38
N LEU A 14 -5.34 -1.67 -0.49
CA LEU A 14 -4.79 -1.48 -1.82
C LEU A 14 -3.33 -0.99 -1.77
N SER A 15 -3.01 -0.08 -0.84
CA SER A 15 -1.64 0.40 -0.61
C SER A 15 -0.72 -0.73 -0.10
N VAL A 16 -1.22 -1.57 0.80
CA VAL A 16 -0.48 -2.76 1.29
C VAL A 16 -0.27 -3.77 0.17
N THR A 17 -1.29 -4.07 -0.62
CA THR A 17 -1.17 -4.99 -1.76
C THR A 17 -0.14 -4.51 -2.78
N LEU A 18 -0.17 -3.22 -3.15
CA LEU A 18 0.83 -2.62 -4.03
C LEU A 18 2.25 -2.76 -3.46
N LEU A 19 2.44 -2.46 -2.17
CA LEU A 19 3.74 -2.58 -1.51
C LEU A 19 4.28 -4.02 -1.55
N VAL A 20 3.41 -5.00 -1.26
CA VAL A 20 3.78 -6.43 -1.29
C VAL A 20 4.17 -6.88 -2.68
N ILE A 21 3.40 -6.49 -3.70
CA ILE A 21 3.71 -6.78 -5.11
C ILE A 21 5.07 -6.18 -5.51
N LEU A 22 5.35 -4.96 -5.06
CA LEU A 22 6.62 -4.27 -5.29
C LEU A 22 7.80 -5.02 -4.64
N CYS A 23 7.61 -5.50 -3.41
CA CYS A 23 8.57 -6.37 -2.73
C CYS A 23 8.79 -7.69 -3.48
N ILE A 24 7.73 -8.34 -3.95
CA ILE A 24 7.82 -9.58 -4.73
C ILE A 24 8.61 -9.34 -6.02
N LYS A 25 8.37 -8.22 -6.71
CA LYS A 25 9.14 -7.82 -7.90
C LYS A 25 10.63 -7.67 -7.56
N TYR A 26 10.98 -6.95 -6.49
CA TYR A 26 12.39 -6.82 -6.09
C TYR A 26 13.03 -8.17 -5.77
N ILE A 27 12.33 -9.04 -5.05
CA ILE A 27 12.80 -10.39 -4.75
C ILE A 27 12.94 -11.22 -6.03
N ALA A 28 11.98 -11.14 -6.95
CA ALA A 28 12.00 -11.86 -8.23
C ALA A 28 13.17 -11.41 -9.13
N ASN A 29 13.40 -10.10 -9.21
CA ASN A 29 14.50 -9.54 -9.99
C ASN A 29 15.85 -9.81 -9.34
N PHE A 30 15.94 -9.81 -8.01
CA PHE A 30 17.20 -10.03 -7.29
C PHE A 30 17.58 -11.53 -7.16
N VAL A 31 16.64 -12.36 -6.73
CA VAL A 31 16.86 -13.79 -6.44
C VAL A 31 16.75 -14.64 -7.69
N PHE A 32 15.70 -14.42 -8.48
CA PHE A 32 15.41 -15.25 -9.65
C PHE A 32 15.95 -14.66 -10.96
N LYS A 33 16.59 -13.47 -10.91
CA LYS A 33 17.04 -12.71 -12.08
C LYS A 33 15.95 -12.56 -13.15
N MET A 34 14.68 -12.57 -12.73
CA MET A 34 13.59 -12.26 -13.65
C MET A 34 13.74 -10.80 -14.06
N ASN A 35 13.54 -10.49 -15.33
CA ASN A 35 13.62 -9.10 -15.81
C ASN A 35 12.21 -8.50 -15.84
N LEU A 36 11.55 -8.44 -14.67
CA LEU A 36 10.22 -7.85 -14.56
C LEU A 36 10.38 -6.32 -14.60
N ASN A 37 10.11 -5.76 -15.77
CA ASN A 37 10.18 -4.33 -16.02
C ASN A 37 8.79 -3.72 -15.88
N TRP A 38 8.57 -2.91 -14.85
CA TRP A 38 7.29 -2.27 -14.55
C TRP A 38 7.50 -0.75 -14.60
N PRO A 39 7.26 -0.11 -15.75
CA PRO A 39 7.63 1.30 -15.98
C PRO A 39 7.05 2.22 -14.91
N LEU A 40 5.82 1.98 -14.48
CA LEU A 40 5.14 2.77 -13.44
C LEU A 40 5.85 2.74 -12.07
N VAL A 41 6.62 1.69 -11.81
CA VAL A 41 7.37 1.49 -10.56
C VAL A 41 8.84 1.90 -10.72
N ASP A 42 9.42 1.59 -11.87
CA ASP A 42 10.84 1.84 -12.15
C ASP A 42 11.13 3.33 -12.37
N ASP A 43 10.17 4.10 -12.87
CA ASP A 43 10.31 5.55 -13.08
C ASP A 43 10.21 6.37 -11.76
N ILE A 44 9.78 5.77 -10.66
CA ILE A 44 9.57 6.47 -9.39
C ILE A 44 10.45 5.85 -8.28
N PRO A 45 11.68 6.37 -8.07
CA PRO A 45 12.64 5.77 -7.13
C PRO A 45 12.16 5.78 -5.67
N PHE A 46 11.25 6.69 -5.31
CA PHE A 46 10.71 6.80 -3.95
C PHE A 46 9.33 6.13 -3.78
N LEU A 47 8.84 5.39 -4.79
CA LEU A 47 7.52 4.77 -4.74
C LEU A 47 7.31 3.83 -3.53
N PRO A 48 8.30 3.01 -3.11
CA PRO A 48 8.14 2.17 -1.92
C PRO A 48 7.96 2.99 -0.64
N LEU A 49 8.68 4.09 -0.51
CA LEU A 49 8.60 5.03 0.62
C LEU A 49 7.25 5.76 0.64
N ILE A 50 6.77 6.19 -0.52
CA ILE A 50 5.46 6.83 -0.68
C ILE A 50 4.33 5.85 -0.31
N LEU A 51 4.40 4.60 -0.77
CA LEU A 51 3.44 3.56 -0.41
C LEU A 51 3.47 3.25 1.08
N LEU A 52 4.66 3.18 1.69
CA LEU A 52 4.81 2.98 3.13
C LEU A 52 4.13 4.12 3.92
N PHE A 53 4.33 5.37 3.49
CA PHE A 53 3.67 6.52 4.10
C PHE A 53 2.14 6.42 4.00
N PHE A 54 1.60 6.04 2.84
CA PHE A 54 0.16 5.84 2.67
C PHE A 54 -0.40 4.71 3.53
N VAL A 55 0.33 3.60 3.67
CA VAL A 55 -0.06 2.49 4.57
C VAL A 55 -0.19 3.00 6.00
N ILE A 56 0.78 3.78 6.49
CA ILE A 56 0.73 4.35 7.85
C ILE A 56 -0.43 5.35 7.99
N LEU A 57 -0.56 6.29 7.04
CA LEU A 57 -1.58 7.32 7.07
C LEU A 57 -3.00 6.73 7.06
N PHE A 58 -3.28 5.82 6.12
CA PHE A 58 -4.59 5.17 6.00
C PHE A 58 -4.83 4.17 7.14
N GLY A 59 -3.79 3.52 7.66
CA GLY A 59 -3.90 2.64 8.82
C GLY A 59 -4.35 3.39 10.08
N ILE A 60 -3.73 4.53 10.36
CA ILE A 60 -4.12 5.42 11.47
C ILE A 60 -5.54 5.94 11.27
N LEU A 61 -5.87 6.45 10.07
CA LEU A 61 -7.21 6.95 9.75
C LEU A 61 -8.28 5.86 9.90
N TYR A 62 -7.99 4.63 9.46
CA TYR A 62 -8.88 3.49 9.59
C TYR A 62 -9.13 3.13 11.06
N GLU A 63 -8.08 3.06 11.89
CA GLU A 63 -8.20 2.82 13.33
C GLU A 63 -9.04 3.90 14.03
N VAL A 64 -8.75 5.17 13.76
CA VAL A 64 -9.46 6.31 14.37
C VAL A 64 -10.94 6.30 13.97
N THR A 65 -11.24 6.06 12.70
CA THR A 65 -12.62 6.00 12.19
C THR A 65 -13.37 4.79 12.77
N LYS A 66 -12.69 3.65 12.93
CA LYS A 66 -13.24 2.45 13.57
C LYS A 66 -13.52 2.65 15.07
N ARG A 67 -12.68 3.42 15.79
CA ARG A 67 -12.91 3.81 17.19
C ARG A 67 -14.08 4.78 17.32
N LYS A 68 -14.18 5.78 16.43
CA LYS A 68 -15.31 6.73 16.41
C LYS A 68 -16.65 6.07 16.07
N ALA A 69 -16.67 5.08 15.19
CA ALA A 69 -17.91 4.35 14.85
C ALA A 69 -18.40 3.39 15.95
N ARG A 70 -17.62 3.18 17.03
CA ARG A 70 -17.96 2.31 18.17
C ARG A 70 -18.42 3.09 19.41
N LYS A 71 -18.29 4.41 19.42
CA LYS A 71 -18.86 5.34 20.40
C LYS A 71 -20.16 5.91 19.86
#